data_AF-A0A0A2A5R7-F1
#
_entry.id   AF-A0A0A2A5R7-F1
#
_cell.length_a   1.000
_cell.length_b   1.000
_cell.length_c   1.000
_cell.angle_alpha   90.00
_cell.angle_beta   90.00
_cell.angle_gamma   90.00
#
_symmetry.space_group_name_H-M   'P 1'
#
loop_
_entity.id
_entity.type
_entity.pdbx_description
1 polymer ?
#
loop_
_entity_poly.entity_id
_entity_poly.type
_entity_poly.pdbx_seq_one_letter_code
_entity_poly.pdbx_strand_id
1 'polypeptide(L)' 'MEDKLYDNADSFAMSFDEEWKNIDCDDPRLKINKVFEILSEHPFLVSNPENARKMAEFRIFSLKKFQ' A
#
# COMPACT_ATOMS: atom_id res chain seq x y z
N MET A 1 -12.17 11.23 -12.86
CA MET A 1 -10.82 11.77 -13.13
C MET A 1 -9.95 10.56 -13.31
N GLU A 2 -9.17 10.45 -14.39
CA GLU A 2 -8.25 9.34 -14.57
C GLU A 2 -7.41 9.20 -13.28
N ASP A 3 -7.58 8.09 -12.56
CA ASP A 3 -6.70 7.69 -11.46
C ASP A 3 -5.32 7.48 -12.05
N LYS A 4 -4.56 8.58 -12.12
CA LYS A 4 -3.20 8.56 -12.63
C LYS A 4 -2.34 7.82 -11.61
N LEU A 5 -2.25 6.51 -11.77
CA LEU A 5 -1.29 5.69 -11.08
C LEU A 5 0.09 6.05 -11.64
N TYR A 6 0.92 6.65 -10.80
CA TYR A 6 2.29 7.01 -11.16
C TYR A 6 3.27 5.99 -10.57
N ASP A 7 4.39 5.79 -11.28
CA ASP A 7 5.52 5.02 -10.77
C ASP A 7 6.31 5.83 -9.74
N ASN A 8 5.70 6.09 -8.59
CA ASN A 8 6.36 6.69 -7.44
C ASN A 8 5.71 6.25 -6.13
N ALA A 9 6.48 6.44 -5.06
CA ALA A 9 6.08 6.11 -3.71
C ALA A 9 4.79 6.85 -3.31
N ASP A 10 4.69 8.16 -3.53
CA ASP A 10 3.53 8.96 -3.13
C ASP A 10 2.20 8.45 -3.72
N SER A 11 2.19 8.13 -5.02
CA SER A 11 1.04 7.54 -5.71
C SER A 11 0.67 6.20 -5.10
N PHE A 12 1.66 5.34 -4.87
CA PHE A 12 1.44 4.05 -4.21
C PHE A 12 0.90 4.21 -2.78
N ALA A 13 1.36 5.23 -2.04
CA ALA A 13 0.91 5.52 -0.68
C ALA A 13 -0.58 5.80 -0.63
N MET A 14 -1.07 6.62 -1.57
CA MET A 14 -2.48 6.99 -1.63
C MET A 14 -3.35 5.77 -1.89
N SER A 15 -3.02 4.97 -2.90
CA SER A 15 -3.75 3.74 -3.21
C SER A 15 -3.65 2.71 -2.08
N PHE A 16 -2.48 2.59 -1.45
CA PHE A 16 -2.29 1.68 -0.31
C PHE A 16 -3.17 2.08 0.88
N ASP A 17 -3.19 3.35 1.29
CA ASP A 17 -4.00 3.82 2.42
C ASP A 17 -5.50 3.71 2.16
N GLU A 18 -5.94 3.86 0.91
CA GLU A 18 -7.33 3.65 0.50
C GLU A 18 -7.74 2.19 0.69
N GLU A 19 -7.02 1.27 0.05
CA GLU A 19 -7.31 -0.17 0.13
C GLU A 19 -7.10 -0.75 1.53
N TRP A 20 -6.15 -0.22 2.28
CA TRP A 20 -5.94 -0.58 3.68
C TRP A 20 -7.16 -0.29 4.55
N LYS A 21 -7.94 0.76 4.27
CA LYS A 21 -9.17 1.05 5.03
C LYS A 21 -10.34 0.16 4.60
N ASN A 22 -10.34 -0.30 3.36
CA ASN A 22 -11.39 -1.16 2.79
C ASN A 22 -11.25 -2.63 3.22
N ILE A 23 -10.06 -3.09 3.57
CA ILE A 23 -9.83 -4.48 4.00
C ILE A 23 -10.02 -4.61 5.51
N ASP A 24 -11.02 -5.39 5.94
CA ASP A 24 -11.15 -5.82 7.33
C ASP A 24 -10.23 -7.03 7.58
N CYS A 25 -9.15 -6.82 8.32
CA CYS A 25 -8.20 -7.87 8.69
C CYS A 25 -7.38 -7.44 9.90
N ASP A 26 -7.34 -8.30 10.93
CA ASP A 26 -6.66 -8.03 12.21
C ASP A 26 -5.15 -8.23 12.11
N ASP A 27 -4.69 -9.18 11.29
CA ASP A 27 -3.27 -9.43 11.08
C ASP A 27 -2.67 -8.47 10.03
N PRO A 28 -1.76 -7.57 10.43
CA PRO A 28 -1.25 -6.54 9.53
C PRO A 28 -0.41 -7.12 8.39
N ARG A 29 0.26 -8.27 8.59
CA ARG A 29 1.09 -8.87 7.53
C ARG A 29 0.20 -9.50 6.46
N LEU A 30 -0.84 -10.22 6.87
CA LEU A 30 -1.84 -10.75 5.95
C LEU A 30 -2.59 -9.63 5.21
N LYS A 31 -2.92 -8.55 5.92
CA LYS A 31 -3.56 -7.38 5.32
C LYS A 31 -2.69 -6.70 4.27
N ILE A 32 -1.37 -6.56 4.50
CA ILE A 32 -0.44 -6.04 3.48
C ILE A 32 -0.49 -6.90 2.22
N ASN A 33 -0.41 -8.24 2.36
CA ASN A 33 -0.44 -9.11 1.20
C ASN A 33 -1.74 -8.94 0.39
N LYS A 34 -2.89 -8.84 1.06
CA LYS A 34 -4.18 -8.59 0.39
C LYS A 34 -4.20 -7.26 -0.36
N VAL A 35 -3.70 -6.17 0.24
CA VAL A 35 -3.58 -4.87 -0.44
C VAL A 35 -2.65 -4.98 -1.65
N PHE A 36 -1.55 -5.73 -1.54
CA PHE A 36 -0.60 -5.91 -2.63
C PHE A 36 -1.19 -6.73 -3.78
N GLU A 37 -2.06 -7.70 -3.49
CA GLU A 37 -2.79 -8.44 -4.51
C GLU A 37 -3.74 -7.51 -5.29
N ILE A 38 -4.44 -6.61 -4.59
CA ILE A 38 -5.33 -5.62 -5.22
C ILE A 38 -4.53 -4.61 -6.05
N LEU A 39 -3.41 -4.13 -5.50
CA LEU A 39 -2.53 -3.16 -6.16
C LEU A 39 -1.49 -3.82 -7.08
N SER A 40 -1.67 -5.09 -7.45
CA SER A 40 -0.68 -5.88 -8.22
C SER A 40 -0.30 -5.24 -9.56
N GLU A 41 -1.20 -4.45 -10.15
CA GLU A 41 -0.98 -3.71 -11.39
C GLU A 41 -0.45 -2.27 -11.18
N HIS A 42 -0.26 -1.83 -9.94
CA HIS A 42 0.24 -0.50 -9.65
C HIS A 42 1.70 -0.36 -10.16
N PRO A 43 2.02 0.65 -10.99
CA PRO A 43 3.32 0.76 -11.66
C PRO A 43 4.49 0.75 -10.68
N PHE A 44 4.39 1.49 -9.56
CA PHE A 44 5.41 1.45 -8.51
C PHE A 44 5.62 0.07 -7.86
N LEU A 45 4.55 -0.71 -7.68
CA LEU A 45 4.67 -2.06 -7.10
C LEU A 45 5.32 -3.02 -8.11
N VAL A 46 4.99 -2.89 -9.38
CA VAL A 46 5.59 -3.67 -10.47
C VAL A 46 7.06 -3.32 -10.66
N SER A 47 7.40 -2.03 -10.71
CA SER A 47 8.78 -1.59 -10.94
C SER A 47 9.67 -1.77 -9.70
N ASN A 48 9.14 -1.57 -8.49
CA ASN A 48 9.93 -1.51 -7.27
C ASN A 48 9.27 -2.27 -6.09
N PRO A 49 9.05 -3.59 -6.21
CA PRO A 49 8.28 -4.36 -5.23
C PRO A 49 8.90 -4.36 -3.82
N GLU A 50 10.23 -4.38 -3.72
CA GLU A 50 10.92 -4.32 -2.43
C GLU A 50 10.70 -2.99 -1.70
N ASN A 51 10.73 -1.87 -2.43
CA ASN A 51 10.51 -0.56 -1.85
C ASN A 51 9.03 -0.33 -1.52
N ALA A 52 8.12 -0.81 -2.37
CA ALA A 52 6.69 -0.82 -2.08
C ALA A 52 6.40 -1.54 -0.75
N ARG A 53 7.03 -2.70 -0.52
CA ARG A 53 6.88 -3.46 0.73
C ARG A 53 7.40 -2.69 1.96
N LYS A 54 8.63 -2.17 1.89
CA LYS A 54 9.20 -1.35 2.98
C LYS A 54 8.32 -0.15 3.30
N MET A 55 7.75 0.47 2.27
CA MET A 55 6.85 1.60 2.40
C MET A 55 5.53 1.21 3.09
N ALA A 56 4.91 0.10 2.70
CA ALA A 56 3.71 -0.41 3.35
C ALA A 56 3.95 -0.71 4.84
N GLU A 57 5.05 -1.39 5.15
CA GLU A 57 5.46 -1.66 6.53
C GLU A 57 5.66 -0.36 7.33
N PHE A 58 6.31 0.64 6.74
CA PHE A 58 6.50 1.95 7.35
C PHE A 58 5.18 2.67 7.60
N ARG A 59 4.26 2.68 6.63
CA ARG A 59 2.94 3.34 6.77
C ARG A 59 2.16 2.75 7.94
N ILE A 60 2.11 1.42 8.05
CA ILE A 60 1.41 0.74 9.14
C ILE A 60 2.07 1.07 10.49
N PHE A 61 3.40 1.06 10.54
CA PHE A 61 4.13 1.41 11.76
C PHE A 61 3.86 2.86 12.19
N SER A 62 3.90 3.80 11.24
CA SER A 62 3.56 5.20 11.49
C SER A 62 2.11 5.38 11.93
N LEU A 63 1.14 4.72 11.30
CA LEU A 63 -0.27 4.79 11.68
C LEU A 63 -0.50 4.32 13.12
N LYS A 64 0.16 3.24 13.57
CA LYS A 64 0.09 2.76 14.95
C LYS A 64 0.67 3.73 15.99
N LYS A 65 1.60 4.60 15.59
CA LYS A 65 2.23 5.58 16.50
C LYS A 65 1.33 6.77 16.81
N PHE A 66 0.31 7.04 15.99
CA PHE A 66 -0.60 8.18 16.14
C PHE A 66 -2.04 7.79 16.53
N GLN A 67 -2.26 6.52 16.91
CA GLN A 67 -3.46 6.04 17.59
C GLN A 67 -3.25 6.02 19.10
#